data_AF-A0A4V2MAA3-F1
#
_entry.id   AF-A0A4V2MAA3-F1
#
_cell.length_a   1.000
_cell.length_b   1.000
_cell.length_c   1.000
_cell.angle_alpha   90.00
_cell.angle_beta   90.00
_cell.angle_gamma   90.00
#
_symmetry.space_group_name_H-M   'P 1'
#
loop_
_entity.id
_entity.type
_entity.pdbx_description
1 polymer ?
#
loop_
_entity_poly.entity_id
_entity_poly.type
_entity_poly.pdbx_seq_one_letter_code
_entity_poly.pdbx_strand_id
1 'polypeptide(L)'
;MSTAVDNRTEDAQRVAVATSMPRGVTSWYRLRQVLYAMLIGSRPMIGGYWAIMVVVFAVGGFIVQTGSGGTGFSMWDYGTQSPKYFSVAVGIMMAPAYLKLMVAQGVTRRMFSVAGGIFLVGAAAGTAVLWVLVYQVERVIYDWQGWAQAMENRHLFTSTSQIGMIFTEFFLLIVAHEVAGWLLGITFYRLGFWRGVLLLPLSVLPAAATEFLLVAQWLAEPLSRLGYDRPPLAVAVPAVAVVTALGLYAGYLLLRPMALKPAKG
;
A
#
# COMPACT_ATOMS: atom_id res chain seq x y z
N MET A 1 31.25 -59.73 -7.47
CA MET A 1 29.80 -59.86 -7.69
C MET A 1 29.06 -59.44 -6.41
N SER A 2 29.03 -58.15 -6.06
CA SER A 2 28.34 -57.65 -4.84
C SER A 2 28.26 -56.11 -4.83
N THR A 3 27.48 -55.52 -5.74
CA THR A 3 27.23 -54.06 -5.78
C THR A 3 25.78 -53.71 -6.12
N ALA A 4 24.90 -54.70 -6.29
CA ALA A 4 23.53 -54.48 -6.79
C ALA A 4 22.44 -54.39 -5.70
N VAL A 5 22.78 -54.58 -4.42
CA VAL A 5 21.80 -54.65 -3.32
C VAL A 5 21.56 -53.29 -2.64
N ASP A 6 22.48 -52.32 -2.77
CA ASP A 6 22.45 -51.05 -2.02
C ASP A 6 21.47 -50.00 -2.60
N ASN A 7 21.21 -50.04 -3.92
CA ASN A 7 20.38 -49.01 -4.57
C ASN A 7 18.89 -49.09 -4.21
N ARG A 8 18.37 -50.27 -3.84
CA ARG A 8 16.94 -50.42 -3.52
C ARG A 8 16.55 -49.77 -2.19
N THR A 9 17.47 -49.74 -1.24
CA THR A 9 17.26 -49.10 0.08
C THR A 9 17.29 -47.59 -0.03
N GLU A 10 18.17 -47.02 -0.87
CA GLU A 10 18.18 -45.59 -1.13
C GLU A 10 16.91 -45.10 -1.84
N ASP A 11 16.44 -45.83 -2.85
CA ASP A 11 15.22 -45.45 -3.57
C ASP A 11 13.98 -45.53 -2.68
N ALA A 12 13.87 -46.56 -1.83
CA ALA A 12 12.79 -46.67 -0.86
C ALA A 12 12.81 -45.53 0.18
N GLN A 13 14.00 -45.12 0.66
CA GLN A 13 14.14 -43.97 1.54
C GLN A 13 13.79 -42.64 0.84
N ARG A 14 14.19 -42.45 -0.42
CA ARG A 14 13.86 -41.25 -1.19
C ARG A 14 12.35 -41.12 -1.43
N VAL A 15 11.67 -42.23 -1.73
CA VAL A 15 10.21 -42.27 -1.90
C VAL A 15 9.49 -42.05 -0.56
N ALA A 16 10.01 -42.61 0.54
CA ALA A 16 9.45 -42.42 1.89
C ALA A 16 9.60 -40.96 2.39
N VAL A 17 10.74 -40.31 2.13
CA VAL A 17 10.96 -38.89 2.49
C VAL A 17 10.11 -37.95 1.64
N ALA A 18 9.87 -38.29 0.36
CA ALA A 18 8.96 -37.54 -0.50
C ALA A 18 7.48 -37.71 -0.09
N THR A 19 7.13 -38.79 0.62
CA THR A 19 5.77 -39.05 1.14
C THR A 19 5.57 -38.63 2.60
N SER A 20 6.64 -38.38 3.36
CA SER A 20 6.56 -37.96 4.77
C SER A 20 6.40 -36.46 5.00
N MET A 21 6.45 -35.64 3.94
CA MET A 21 6.09 -34.22 4.05
C MET A 21 4.57 -34.09 3.82
N PRO A 22 3.79 -33.67 4.83
CA PRO A 22 2.34 -33.56 4.71
C PRO A 22 1.98 -32.73 3.47
N ARG A 23 1.22 -33.35 2.54
CA ARG A 23 0.73 -32.73 1.29
C ARG A 23 -0.13 -31.46 1.52
N GLY A 24 -0.40 -31.07 2.77
CA GLY A 24 -1.13 -29.86 3.17
C GLY A 24 -0.30 -28.56 3.16
N VAL A 25 0.98 -28.61 2.79
CA VAL A 25 1.88 -27.44 2.82
C VAL A 25 2.24 -26.97 1.41
N THR A 26 1.23 -26.64 0.61
CA THR A 26 1.49 -25.93 -0.66
C THR A 26 2.02 -24.52 -0.34
N SER A 27 2.88 -23.98 -1.19
CA SER A 27 3.41 -22.61 -1.07
C SER A 27 2.29 -21.58 -0.91
N TRP A 28 1.15 -21.83 -1.55
CA TRP A 28 -0.05 -21.01 -1.48
C TRP A 28 -0.70 -20.98 -0.09
N TYR A 29 -0.89 -22.14 0.56
CA TYR A 29 -1.50 -22.18 1.89
C TYR A 29 -0.67 -21.40 2.93
N ARG A 30 0.65 -21.58 2.90
CA ARG A 30 1.58 -20.82 3.74
C ARG A 30 1.50 -19.31 3.45
N LEU A 31 1.48 -18.91 2.18
CA LEU A 31 1.33 -17.49 1.80
C LEU A 31 0.03 -16.90 2.36
N ARG A 32 -1.08 -17.64 2.23
CA ARG A 32 -2.39 -17.23 2.76
C ARG A 32 -2.36 -17.08 4.29
N GLN A 33 -1.70 -17.99 5.01
CA GLN A 33 -1.53 -17.88 6.46
C GLN A 33 -0.72 -16.64 6.86
N VAL A 34 0.38 -16.33 6.16
CA VAL A 34 1.17 -15.12 6.40
C VAL A 34 0.34 -13.86 6.16
N LEU A 35 -0.41 -13.81 5.05
CA LEU A 35 -1.31 -12.71 4.74
C LEU A 35 -2.37 -12.52 5.82
N TYR A 36 -3.00 -13.61 6.28
CA TYR A 36 -3.97 -13.51 7.38
C TYR A 36 -3.34 -13.02 8.67
N ALA A 37 -2.14 -13.48 9.02
CA ALA A 37 -1.45 -13.02 10.21
C ALA A 37 -1.14 -11.51 10.14
N MET A 38 -0.67 -11.03 8.99
CA MET A 38 -0.44 -9.60 8.74
C MET A 38 -1.74 -8.79 8.80
N LEU A 39 -2.82 -9.29 8.20
CA LEU A 39 -4.13 -8.63 8.20
C LEU A 39 -4.71 -8.55 9.61
N ILE A 40 -4.69 -9.64 10.36
CA ILE A 40 -5.20 -9.69 11.73
C ILE A 40 -4.38 -8.76 12.64
N GLY A 41 -3.05 -8.78 12.52
CA GLY A 41 -2.15 -7.94 13.31
C GLY A 41 -2.30 -6.45 13.03
N SER A 42 -2.59 -6.07 11.77
CA SER A 42 -2.79 -4.67 11.36
C SER A 42 -4.22 -4.17 11.51
N ARG A 43 -5.20 -5.07 11.68
CA ARG A 43 -6.64 -4.75 11.79
C ARG A 43 -6.99 -3.65 12.80
N PRO A 44 -6.51 -3.65 14.06
CA PRO A 44 -6.89 -2.60 15.01
C PRO A 44 -6.35 -1.22 14.60
N MET A 45 -5.15 -1.17 14.01
CA MET A 45 -4.55 0.06 13.52
C MET A 45 -5.30 0.60 12.29
N ILE A 46 -5.51 -0.24 11.27
CA ILE A 46 -6.21 0.15 10.03
C ILE A 46 -7.67 0.50 10.32
N GLY A 47 -8.36 -0.35 11.08
CA GLY A 47 -9.76 -0.15 11.44
C GLY A 47 -9.96 1.08 12.32
N GLY A 48 -9.09 1.29 13.31
CA GLY A 48 -9.13 2.46 14.18
C GLY A 48 -8.89 3.76 13.41
N TYR A 49 -7.87 3.79 12.55
CA TYR A 49 -7.60 4.96 11.69
C TYR A 49 -8.80 5.30 10.81
N TRP A 50 -9.33 4.33 10.06
CA TRP A 50 -10.45 4.57 9.15
C TRP A 50 -11.75 4.91 9.87
N ALA A 51 -12.04 4.29 11.01
CA ALA A 51 -13.20 4.63 11.82
C ALA A 51 -13.14 6.08 12.29
N ILE A 52 -11.99 6.51 12.84
CA ILE A 52 -11.80 7.90 13.28
C ILE A 52 -11.91 8.85 12.10
N MET A 53 -11.20 8.56 11.00
CA MET A 53 -11.24 9.42 9.81
C MET A 53 -12.65 9.57 9.28
N VAL A 54 -13.38 8.48 9.10
CA VAL A 54 -14.75 8.52 8.57
C VAL A 54 -15.67 9.31 9.48
N VAL A 55 -15.61 9.09 10.79
CA VAL A 55 -16.44 9.82 11.76
C VAL A 55 -16.10 11.31 11.75
N VAL A 56 -14.81 11.67 11.80
CA VAL A 56 -14.38 13.08 11.86
C VAL A 56 -14.78 13.82 10.59
N PHE A 57 -14.54 13.26 9.41
CA PHE A 57 -14.89 13.94 8.15
C PHE A 57 -16.39 13.95 7.87
N ALA A 58 -17.12 12.88 8.20
CA ALA A 58 -18.57 12.86 8.06
C ALA A 58 -19.26 13.84 9.01
N VAL A 59 -18.95 13.78 10.31
CA VAL A 59 -19.57 14.65 11.32
C VAL A 59 -19.09 16.09 11.18
N GLY A 60 -17.78 16.30 11.05
CA GLY A 60 -17.19 17.63 10.87
C GLY A 60 -17.66 18.29 9.58
N GLY A 61 -17.69 17.55 8.47
CA GLY A 61 -18.22 18.02 7.20
C GLY A 61 -19.69 18.41 7.32
N PHE A 62 -20.52 17.56 7.92
CA PHE A 62 -21.94 17.87 8.12
C PHE A 62 -22.17 19.11 8.98
N ILE A 63 -21.44 19.27 10.09
CA ILE A 63 -21.52 20.47 10.95
C ILE A 63 -21.14 21.72 10.18
N VAL A 64 -20.03 21.68 9.43
CA VAL A 64 -19.56 22.83 8.64
C VAL A 64 -20.58 23.19 7.57
N GLN A 65 -21.08 22.21 6.81
CA GLN A 65 -22.04 22.44 5.72
C GLN A 65 -23.36 23.04 6.24
N THR A 66 -23.89 22.51 7.33
CA THR A 66 -25.13 23.01 7.95
C THR A 66 -24.94 24.39 8.56
N GLY A 67 -23.81 24.64 9.22
CA GLY A 67 -23.50 25.94 9.83
C GLY A 67 -23.23 27.07 8.84
N SER A 68 -22.74 26.75 7.63
CA SER A 68 -22.44 27.74 6.59
C SER A 68 -23.55 27.93 5.56
N GLY A 69 -24.62 27.13 5.61
CA GLY A 69 -25.67 27.12 4.58
C GLY A 69 -25.24 26.47 3.26
N GLY A 70 -24.24 25.57 3.30
CA GLY A 70 -23.63 24.94 2.14
C GLY A 70 -22.41 25.70 1.64
N THR A 71 -21.20 25.20 1.91
CA THR A 71 -19.94 25.82 1.43
C THR A 71 -19.72 25.64 -0.07
N GLY A 72 -20.45 24.73 -0.70
CA GLY A 72 -20.30 24.38 -2.11
C GLY A 72 -19.10 23.46 -2.41
N PHE A 73 -18.27 23.13 -1.42
CA PHE A 73 -17.08 22.28 -1.59
C PHE A 73 -17.25 20.92 -0.93
N SER A 74 -16.59 19.89 -1.47
CA SER A 74 -16.50 18.56 -0.86
C SER A 74 -15.61 18.60 0.39
N MET A 75 -16.12 18.13 1.52
CA MET A 75 -15.31 18.02 2.74
C MET A 75 -14.25 16.91 2.59
N TRP A 76 -14.62 15.87 1.85
CA TRP A 76 -13.76 14.73 1.60
C TRP A 76 -12.59 15.08 0.70
N ASP A 77 -12.74 16.05 -0.20
CA ASP A 77 -11.63 16.55 -1.03
C ASP A 77 -10.47 17.13 -0.18
N TYR A 78 -10.74 17.80 0.94
CA TYR A 78 -9.69 18.25 1.85
C TYR A 78 -9.03 17.10 2.64
N GLY A 79 -9.74 15.99 2.83
CA GLY A 79 -9.28 14.85 3.63
C GLY A 79 -8.28 13.94 2.94
N THR A 80 -7.99 14.17 1.66
CA THR A 80 -7.18 13.29 0.80
C THR A 80 -5.72 13.14 1.26
N GLN A 81 -5.18 14.11 2.02
CA GLN A 81 -3.79 14.03 2.49
C GLN A 81 -3.59 12.99 3.60
N SER A 82 -4.57 12.83 4.48
CA SER A 82 -4.42 11.96 5.66
C SER A 82 -4.13 10.50 5.25
N PRO A 83 -4.88 9.90 4.29
CA PRO A 83 -4.59 8.54 3.86
C PRO A 83 -3.22 8.37 3.24
N LYS A 84 -2.67 9.37 2.55
CA LYS A 84 -1.32 9.31 1.99
C LYS A 84 -0.27 9.10 3.07
N TYR A 85 -0.29 9.95 4.10
CA TYR A 85 0.70 9.88 5.19
C TYR A 85 0.52 8.64 6.05
N PHE A 86 -0.73 8.26 6.34
CA PHE A 86 -1.01 7.00 7.03
C PHE A 86 -0.48 5.80 6.24
N SER A 87 -0.67 5.79 4.93
CA SER A 87 -0.19 4.73 4.04
C SER A 87 1.34 4.63 3.98
N VAL A 88 2.04 5.77 3.96
CA VAL A 88 3.49 5.79 4.15
C VAL A 88 3.87 5.14 5.48
N ALA A 89 3.19 5.47 6.58
CA ALA A 89 3.46 4.89 7.90
C ALA A 89 3.22 3.37 7.92
N VAL A 90 2.14 2.89 7.32
CA VAL A 90 1.86 1.45 7.13
C VAL A 90 3.02 0.76 6.41
N GLY A 91 3.47 1.34 5.30
CA GLY A 91 4.62 0.85 4.55
C GLY A 91 5.90 0.80 5.39
N ILE A 92 6.25 1.89 6.07
CA ILE A 92 7.45 2.01 6.93
C ILE A 92 7.46 0.92 8.01
N MET A 93 6.32 0.65 8.63
CA MET A 93 6.21 -0.33 9.71
C MET A 93 6.35 -1.78 9.24
N MET A 94 6.08 -2.10 7.97
CA MET A 94 6.02 -3.50 7.52
C MET A 94 7.30 -4.29 7.80
N ALA A 95 8.45 -3.78 7.36
CA ALA A 95 9.72 -4.46 7.55
C ALA A 95 10.10 -4.61 9.04
N PRO A 96 10.20 -3.54 9.85
CA PRO A 96 10.62 -3.66 11.24
C PRO A 96 9.62 -4.40 12.13
N ALA A 97 8.32 -4.28 11.90
CA ALA A 97 7.29 -4.89 12.77
C ALA A 97 7.08 -6.38 12.49
N TYR A 98 6.99 -6.78 11.22
CA TYR A 98 6.55 -8.14 10.89
C TYR A 98 7.68 -9.07 10.48
N LEU A 99 8.76 -8.56 9.87
CA LEU A 99 9.74 -9.45 9.24
C LEU A 99 10.41 -10.40 10.25
N LYS A 100 10.93 -9.87 11.37
CA LYS A 100 11.59 -10.71 12.38
C LYS A 100 10.63 -11.74 12.97
N LEU A 101 9.42 -11.30 13.30
CA LEU A 101 8.37 -12.15 13.87
C LEU A 101 8.01 -13.30 12.92
N MET A 102 7.73 -12.99 11.66
CA MET A 102 7.35 -13.99 10.66
C MET A 102 8.49 -14.97 10.39
N VAL A 103 9.72 -14.47 10.29
CA VAL A 103 10.89 -15.33 10.06
C VAL A 103 11.16 -16.25 11.25
N ALA A 104 10.93 -15.79 12.48
CA ALA A 104 11.00 -16.64 13.68
C ALA A 104 9.95 -17.77 13.66
N GLN A 105 8.82 -17.56 12.97
CA GLN A 105 7.80 -18.59 12.73
C GLN A 105 8.08 -19.45 11.46
N GLY A 106 9.29 -19.40 10.91
CA GLY A 106 9.69 -20.21 9.75
C GLY A 106 9.24 -19.66 8.39
N VAL A 107 8.71 -18.44 8.34
CA VAL A 107 8.37 -17.77 7.07
C VAL A 107 9.64 -17.36 6.35
N THR A 108 9.80 -17.76 5.09
CA THR A 108 10.94 -17.32 4.29
C THR A 108 10.82 -15.84 3.96
N ARG A 109 11.95 -15.13 3.85
CA ARG A 109 11.98 -13.71 3.48
C ARG A 109 11.33 -13.46 2.12
N ARG A 110 11.52 -14.38 1.17
CA ARG A 110 10.85 -14.34 -0.14
C ARG A 110 9.32 -14.35 0.00
N MET A 111 8.79 -15.25 0.83
CA MET A 111 7.36 -15.34 1.07
C MET A 111 6.83 -14.11 1.80
N PHE A 112 7.58 -13.58 2.79
CA PHE A 112 7.26 -12.34 3.44
C PHE A 112 7.20 -11.16 2.46
N SER A 113 8.17 -11.02 1.56
CA SER A 113 8.16 -9.93 0.57
C SER A 113 6.96 -10.00 -0.37
N VAL A 114 6.59 -11.21 -0.82
CA VAL A 114 5.40 -11.41 -1.66
C VAL A 114 4.12 -11.10 -0.88
N ALA A 115 4.01 -11.60 0.35
CA ALA A 115 2.87 -11.31 1.23
C ALA A 115 2.75 -9.80 1.52
N GLY A 116 3.87 -9.14 1.81
CA GLY A 116 3.92 -7.70 2.02
C GLY A 116 3.44 -6.91 0.80
N GLY A 117 3.93 -7.25 -0.40
CA GLY A 117 3.45 -6.62 -1.64
C GLY A 117 1.94 -6.80 -1.86
N ILE A 118 1.42 -8.01 -1.66
CA ILE A 118 -0.03 -8.29 -1.78
C ILE A 118 -0.82 -7.52 -0.71
N PHE A 119 -0.32 -7.47 0.51
CA PHE A 119 -0.95 -6.76 1.63
C PHE A 119 -1.07 -5.26 1.34
N LEU A 120 0.01 -4.60 0.90
CA LEU A 120 0.00 -3.18 0.55
C LEU A 120 -0.98 -2.93 -0.62
N VAL A 121 -0.83 -3.63 -1.74
CA VAL A 121 -1.75 -3.49 -2.89
C VAL A 121 -3.22 -3.71 -2.48
N GLY A 122 -3.49 -4.68 -1.61
CA GLY A 122 -4.83 -4.91 -1.07
C GLY A 122 -5.34 -3.79 -0.17
N ALA A 123 -4.48 -3.23 0.70
CA ALA A 123 -4.82 -2.09 1.56
C ALA A 123 -5.07 -0.82 0.73
N ALA A 124 -4.27 -0.56 -0.29
CA ALA A 124 -4.50 0.50 -1.26
C ALA A 124 -5.82 0.35 -2.02
N ALA A 125 -6.13 -0.87 -2.48
CA ALA A 125 -7.41 -1.15 -3.15
C ALA A 125 -8.60 -0.94 -2.20
N GLY A 126 -8.51 -1.42 -0.95
CA GLY A 126 -9.55 -1.19 0.06
C GLY A 126 -9.76 0.30 0.35
N THR A 127 -8.67 1.06 0.43
CA THR A 127 -8.72 2.53 0.58
C THR A 127 -9.40 3.20 -0.60
N ALA A 128 -9.05 2.82 -1.83
CA ALA A 128 -9.66 3.37 -3.05
C ALA A 128 -11.16 3.07 -3.14
N VAL A 129 -11.59 1.85 -2.76
CA VAL A 129 -13.01 1.50 -2.65
C VAL A 129 -13.71 2.37 -1.62
N LEU A 130 -13.10 2.57 -0.44
CA LEU A 130 -13.69 3.42 0.60
C LEU A 130 -13.87 4.86 0.11
N TRP A 131 -12.90 5.42 -0.61
CA TRP A 131 -13.02 6.75 -1.22
C TRP A 131 -14.16 6.84 -2.23
N VAL A 132 -14.31 5.83 -3.11
CA VAL A 132 -15.45 5.74 -4.01
C VAL A 132 -16.76 5.79 -3.23
N LEU A 133 -16.90 4.94 -2.20
CA LEU A 133 -18.13 4.85 -1.40
C LEU A 133 -18.45 6.17 -0.72
N VAL A 134 -17.45 6.79 -0.13
CA VAL A 134 -17.57 8.06 0.58
C VAL A 134 -18.02 9.18 -0.35
N TYR A 135 -17.42 9.31 -1.54
CA TYR A 135 -17.87 10.31 -2.52
C TYR A 135 -19.29 10.04 -3.03
N GLN A 136 -19.70 8.78 -3.18
CA GLN A 136 -21.08 8.46 -3.54
C GLN A 136 -22.06 8.84 -2.44
N VAL A 137 -21.73 8.57 -1.18
CA VAL A 137 -22.55 8.96 -0.02
C VAL A 137 -22.65 10.49 0.07
N GLU A 138 -21.52 11.19 -0.06
CA GLU A 138 -21.50 12.66 -0.07
C GLU A 138 -22.38 13.22 -1.17
N ARG A 139 -22.28 12.68 -2.39
CA ARG A 139 -23.11 13.08 -3.53
C ARG A 139 -24.60 12.95 -3.22
N VAL A 140 -25.04 11.81 -2.68
CA VAL A 140 -26.46 11.59 -2.33
C VAL A 140 -26.94 12.59 -1.28
N ILE A 141 -26.10 12.89 -0.27
CA ILE A 141 -26.44 13.88 0.77
C ILE A 141 -26.57 15.28 0.16
N TYR A 142 -25.64 15.67 -0.70
CA TYR A 142 -25.63 16.98 -1.33
C TYR A 142 -26.83 17.15 -2.28
N ASP A 143 -27.11 16.14 -3.11
CA ASP A 143 -28.27 16.11 -4.00
C ASP A 143 -29.59 16.22 -3.20
N TRP A 144 -29.68 15.54 -2.06
CA TRP A 144 -30.86 15.59 -1.18
C TRP A 144 -31.06 16.96 -0.52
N GLN A 145 -29.97 17.67 -0.18
CA GLN A 145 -30.00 19.00 0.43
C GLN A 145 -30.05 20.14 -0.60
N GLY A 146 -29.91 19.84 -1.90
CA GLY A 146 -29.79 20.85 -2.95
C GLY A 146 -28.47 21.63 -2.89
N TRP A 147 -27.43 21.07 -2.28
CA TRP A 147 -26.10 21.69 -2.19
C TRP A 147 -25.28 21.44 -3.46
N ALA A 148 -24.50 22.44 -3.87
CA ALA A 148 -23.51 22.24 -4.92
C ALA A 148 -22.33 21.40 -4.39
N GLN A 149 -21.86 20.45 -5.19
CA GLN A 149 -20.67 19.64 -4.89
C GLN A 149 -19.54 20.00 -5.86
N ALA A 150 -18.71 20.98 -5.49
CA ALA A 150 -17.49 21.31 -6.21
C ALA A 150 -16.28 20.59 -5.61
N MET A 151 -15.34 20.23 -6.48
CA MET A 151 -13.99 19.79 -6.08
C MET A 151 -13.07 20.99 -6.19
N GLU A 152 -12.35 21.29 -5.11
CA GLU A 152 -11.41 22.40 -5.09
C GLU A 152 -10.04 21.96 -5.62
N ASN A 153 -9.66 20.73 -5.31
CA ASN A 153 -8.40 20.19 -5.75
C ASN A 153 -8.46 19.68 -7.20
N ARG A 154 -7.30 19.71 -7.87
CA ARG A 154 -7.15 19.03 -9.16
C ARG A 154 -7.16 17.52 -8.95
N HIS A 155 -7.93 16.85 -9.80
CA HIS A 155 -8.11 15.39 -9.82
C HIS A 155 -7.91 14.81 -11.22
N LEU A 156 -7.90 13.48 -11.30
CA LEU A 156 -8.07 12.74 -12.55
C LEU A 156 -9.53 12.76 -13.03
N PHE A 157 -10.48 12.98 -12.11
CA PHE A 157 -11.91 13.08 -12.39
C PHE A 157 -12.40 14.53 -12.32
N THR A 158 -13.53 14.81 -12.96
CA THR A 158 -14.23 16.11 -12.87
C THR A 158 -15.57 16.03 -12.15
N SER A 159 -16.02 14.82 -11.83
CA SER A 159 -17.30 14.55 -11.17
C SER A 159 -17.19 13.30 -10.29
N THR A 160 -17.88 13.29 -9.15
CA THR A 160 -18.02 12.14 -8.26
C THR A 160 -18.71 10.94 -8.91
N SER A 161 -19.39 11.14 -10.05
CA SER A 161 -19.97 10.06 -10.85
C SER A 161 -18.94 9.17 -11.54
N GLN A 162 -17.70 9.63 -11.73
CA GLN A 162 -16.65 8.94 -12.47
C GLN A 162 -15.94 7.91 -11.59
N ILE A 163 -16.67 6.91 -11.10
CA ILE A 163 -16.23 5.90 -10.13
C ILE A 163 -14.87 5.26 -10.48
N GLY A 164 -14.68 4.88 -11.74
CA GLY A 164 -13.42 4.26 -12.19
C GLY A 164 -12.21 5.19 -12.09
N MET A 165 -12.41 6.50 -12.31
CA MET A 165 -11.34 7.50 -12.22
C MET A 165 -11.00 7.80 -10.77
N ILE A 166 -12.00 7.89 -9.89
CA ILE A 166 -11.81 8.01 -8.43
C ILE A 166 -11.01 6.82 -7.93
N PHE A 167 -11.46 5.60 -8.24
CA PHE A 167 -10.75 4.40 -7.84
C PHE A 167 -9.29 4.41 -8.33
N THR A 168 -9.07 4.71 -9.61
CA THR A 168 -7.72 4.73 -10.20
C THR A 168 -6.81 5.75 -9.54
N GLU A 169 -7.30 6.97 -9.30
CA GLU A 169 -6.54 8.03 -8.64
C GLU A 169 -6.11 7.60 -7.24
N PHE A 170 -7.06 7.25 -6.38
CA PHE A 170 -6.77 6.88 -5.00
C PHE A 170 -5.98 5.58 -4.90
N PHE A 171 -6.24 4.60 -5.78
CA PHE A 171 -5.47 3.36 -5.79
C PHE A 171 -4.00 3.64 -6.07
N LEU A 172 -3.69 4.35 -7.16
CA LEU A 172 -2.32 4.66 -7.56
C LEU A 172 -1.62 5.54 -6.53
N LEU A 173 -2.31 6.57 -6.06
CA LEU A 173 -1.81 7.48 -5.04
C LEU A 173 -1.41 6.72 -3.78
N ILE A 174 -2.30 5.87 -3.26
CA ILE A 174 -2.09 5.18 -2.00
C ILE A 174 -1.02 4.10 -2.14
N VAL A 175 -1.10 3.24 -3.17
CA VAL A 175 -0.10 2.19 -3.34
C VAL A 175 1.30 2.76 -3.52
N ALA A 176 1.46 3.88 -4.24
CA ALA A 176 2.76 4.51 -4.41
C ALA A 176 3.34 5.03 -3.09
N HIS A 177 2.49 5.61 -2.23
CA HIS A 177 2.86 6.07 -0.90
C HIS A 177 3.21 4.91 0.04
N GLU A 178 2.43 3.83 0.02
CA GLU A 178 2.75 2.61 0.77
C GLU A 178 4.08 2.00 0.33
N VAL A 179 4.33 1.92 -0.97
CA VAL A 179 5.58 1.39 -1.53
C VAL A 179 6.77 2.27 -1.16
N ALA A 180 6.62 3.59 -1.23
CA ALA A 180 7.64 4.53 -0.78
C ALA A 180 7.94 4.33 0.72
N GLY A 181 6.90 4.24 1.55
CA GLY A 181 7.04 3.91 2.97
C GLY A 181 7.74 2.57 3.19
N TRP A 182 7.38 1.55 2.43
CA TRP A 182 7.99 0.23 2.54
C TRP A 182 9.47 0.23 2.19
N LEU A 183 9.86 0.93 1.12
CA LEU A 183 11.26 1.13 0.76
C LEU A 183 12.03 1.87 1.85
N LEU A 184 11.47 2.93 2.42
CA LEU A 184 12.06 3.63 3.58
C LEU A 184 12.24 2.68 4.77
N GLY A 185 11.19 1.94 5.13
CA GLY A 185 11.23 0.94 6.18
C GLY A 185 12.35 -0.08 5.95
N ILE A 186 12.47 -0.61 4.74
CA ILE A 186 13.51 -1.59 4.36
C ILE A 186 14.91 -0.97 4.41
N THR A 187 15.13 0.21 3.81
CA THR A 187 16.47 0.81 3.70
C THR A 187 17.03 1.18 5.06
N PHE A 188 16.25 1.84 5.91
CA PHE A 188 16.68 2.15 7.28
C PHE A 188 16.86 0.89 8.13
N TYR A 189 15.95 -0.08 8.03
CA TYR A 189 16.05 -1.33 8.78
C TYR A 189 17.25 -2.20 8.36
N ARG A 190 17.52 -2.31 7.06
CA ARG A 190 18.55 -3.20 6.49
C ARG A 190 19.93 -2.55 6.44
N LEU A 191 20.01 -1.31 5.98
CA LEU A 191 21.26 -0.66 5.61
C LEU A 191 21.77 0.31 6.68
N GLY A 192 20.95 0.57 7.71
CA GLY A 192 21.25 1.50 8.79
C GLY A 192 20.99 2.95 8.41
N PHE A 193 21.19 3.85 9.38
CA PHE A 193 20.81 5.26 9.28
C PHE A 193 21.45 5.98 8.07
N TRP A 194 22.78 5.99 7.99
CA TRP A 194 23.50 6.77 6.96
C TRP A 194 23.19 6.33 5.53
N ARG A 195 23.13 5.02 5.29
CA ARG A 195 22.76 4.48 3.96
C ARG A 195 21.28 4.70 3.66
N GLY A 196 20.42 4.63 4.68
CA GLY A 196 19.01 5.00 4.58
C GLY A 196 18.83 6.45 4.13
N VAL A 197 19.56 7.38 4.75
CA VAL A 197 19.56 8.81 4.35
C VAL A 197 20.03 8.98 2.90
N LEU A 198 21.14 8.32 2.50
CA LEU A 198 21.64 8.38 1.13
C LEU A 198 20.63 7.85 0.10
N LEU A 199 19.87 6.81 0.45
CA LEU A 199 18.87 6.19 -0.42
C LEU A 199 17.46 6.78 -0.26
N LEU A 200 17.30 7.83 0.56
CA LEU A 200 16.01 8.46 0.79
C LEU A 200 15.39 8.96 -0.53
N PRO A 201 16.11 9.69 -1.42
CA PRO A 201 15.52 10.16 -2.68
C PRO A 201 14.98 9.02 -3.55
N LEU A 202 15.68 7.89 -3.59
CA LEU A 202 15.25 6.72 -4.35
C LEU A 202 14.07 6.00 -3.68
N SER A 203 14.02 5.99 -2.35
CA SER A 203 12.95 5.33 -1.59
C SER A 203 11.62 6.09 -1.71
N VAL A 204 11.66 7.42 -1.79
CA VAL A 204 10.45 8.25 -1.94
C VAL A 204 9.99 8.41 -3.40
N LEU A 205 10.76 7.89 -4.36
CA LEU A 205 10.50 8.03 -5.80
C LEU A 205 9.06 7.62 -6.20
N PRO A 206 8.46 6.52 -5.70
CA PRO A 206 7.09 6.17 -6.06
C PRO A 206 6.06 7.23 -5.64
N ALA A 207 6.13 7.71 -4.39
CA ALA A 207 5.25 8.77 -3.90
C ALA A 207 5.47 10.08 -4.66
N ALA A 208 6.74 10.45 -4.90
CA ALA A 208 7.07 11.61 -5.71
C ALA A 208 6.49 11.50 -7.13
N ALA A 209 6.57 10.33 -7.77
CA ALA A 209 5.97 10.12 -9.09
C ALA A 209 4.46 10.39 -9.09
N THR A 210 3.72 9.95 -8.07
CA THR A 210 2.29 10.30 -7.97
C THR A 210 2.04 11.79 -7.81
N GLU A 211 2.80 12.45 -6.93
CA GLU A 211 2.62 13.88 -6.64
C GLU A 211 2.97 14.76 -7.85
N PHE A 212 4.06 14.47 -8.55
CA PHE A 212 4.52 15.27 -9.68
C PHE A 212 3.84 14.89 -11.01
N LEU A 213 3.50 13.63 -11.26
CA LEU A 213 2.94 13.24 -12.56
C LEU A 213 1.42 13.36 -12.60
N LEU A 214 0.72 13.03 -11.51
CA LEU A 214 -0.73 13.20 -11.45
C LEU A 214 -1.11 14.63 -11.09
N VAL A 215 -0.21 15.35 -10.40
CA VAL A 215 -0.41 16.73 -9.89
C VAL A 215 -1.76 16.82 -9.20
N ALA A 216 -2.04 15.82 -8.37
CA ALA A 216 -3.29 15.74 -7.64
C ALA A 216 -3.09 16.50 -6.32
N GLN A 217 -4.04 17.36 -5.97
CA GLN A 217 -4.13 18.02 -4.66
C GLN A 217 -3.17 19.21 -4.45
N TRP A 218 -2.70 19.39 -3.20
CA TRP A 218 -2.07 20.61 -2.68
C TRP A 218 -0.80 21.08 -3.40
N LEU A 219 -0.06 20.19 -4.08
CA LEU A 219 1.13 20.57 -4.86
C LEU A 219 0.78 21.19 -6.21
N ALA A 220 -0.47 21.03 -6.68
CA ALA A 220 -0.88 21.50 -8.00
C ALA A 220 -0.72 23.01 -8.16
N GLU A 221 -1.17 23.77 -7.18
CA GLU A 221 -1.11 25.23 -7.24
C GLU A 221 0.33 25.75 -7.20
N PRO A 222 1.18 25.38 -6.21
CA PRO A 222 2.59 25.78 -6.20
C PRO A 222 3.34 25.41 -7.48
N LEU A 223 3.14 24.20 -8.01
CA LEU A 223 3.79 23.76 -9.24
C LEU A 223 3.32 24.55 -10.47
N SER A 224 2.02 24.84 -10.56
CA SER A 224 1.50 25.65 -11.66
C SER A 224 2.03 27.09 -11.64
N ARG A 225 2.25 27.66 -10.45
CA ARG A 225 2.90 28.99 -10.30
C ARG A 225 4.36 28.98 -10.76
N LEU A 226 5.01 27.81 -10.74
CA LEU A 226 6.36 27.60 -11.29
C LEU A 226 6.35 27.27 -12.78
N GLY A 227 5.18 27.29 -13.44
CA GLY A 227 5.03 26.94 -14.85
C GLY A 227 5.07 25.44 -15.13
N TYR A 228 4.91 24.60 -14.11
CA TYR A 228 4.84 23.16 -14.28
C TYR A 228 3.39 22.71 -14.51
N ASP A 229 3.15 22.13 -15.68
CA ASP A 229 1.90 21.46 -16.02
C ASP A 229 2.05 19.95 -15.99
N ARG A 230 0.98 19.27 -15.54
CA ARG A 230 0.95 17.82 -15.52
C ARG A 230 1.06 17.26 -16.94
N PRO A 231 1.81 16.17 -17.15
CA PRO A 231 1.82 15.49 -18.44
C PRO A 231 0.42 14.93 -18.77
N PRO A 232 0.16 14.58 -20.04
CA PRO A 232 -1.08 13.91 -20.44
C PRO A 232 -1.35 12.67 -19.60
N LEU A 233 -2.60 12.43 -19.21
CA LEU A 233 -2.97 11.31 -18.33
C LEU A 233 -2.58 9.94 -18.90
N ALA A 234 -2.61 9.81 -20.23
CA ALA A 234 -2.15 8.62 -20.95
C ALA A 234 -0.66 8.30 -20.73
N VAL A 235 0.14 9.28 -20.31
CA VAL A 235 1.55 9.12 -19.94
C VAL A 235 1.71 9.04 -18.42
N ALA A 236 1.04 9.94 -17.68
CA ALA A 236 1.16 10.05 -16.23
C ALA A 236 0.75 8.77 -15.50
N VAL A 237 -0.42 8.21 -15.84
CA VAL A 237 -1.00 7.03 -15.17
C VAL A 237 -0.12 5.79 -15.36
N PRO A 238 0.29 5.41 -16.60
CA PRO A 238 1.22 4.29 -16.78
C PRO A 238 2.59 4.53 -16.14
N ALA A 239 3.13 5.75 -16.21
CA ALA A 239 4.43 6.06 -15.61
C ALA A 239 4.41 5.85 -14.08
N VAL A 240 3.38 6.33 -13.41
CA VAL A 240 3.17 6.08 -11.97
C VAL A 240 3.05 4.59 -11.65
N ALA A 241 2.26 3.86 -12.43
CA ALA A 241 2.08 2.43 -12.24
C ALA A 241 3.41 1.67 -12.40
N VAL A 242 4.21 2.01 -13.42
CA VAL A 242 5.54 1.42 -13.66
C VAL A 242 6.49 1.74 -12.52
N VAL A 243 6.62 3.01 -12.10
CA VAL A 243 7.52 3.40 -11.00
C VAL A 243 7.13 2.69 -9.70
N THR A 244 5.83 2.60 -9.41
CA THR A 244 5.31 1.88 -8.24
C THR A 244 5.64 0.38 -8.32
N ALA A 245 5.40 -0.26 -9.47
CA ALA A 245 5.70 -1.67 -9.67
C ALA A 245 7.20 -1.97 -9.53
N LEU A 246 8.05 -1.09 -10.06
CA LEU A 246 9.50 -1.15 -9.86
C LEU A 246 9.88 -0.97 -8.39
N GLY A 247 9.20 -0.09 -7.66
CA GLY A 247 9.39 0.06 -6.21
C GLY A 247 9.03 -1.20 -5.43
N LEU A 248 7.90 -1.86 -5.73
CA LEU A 248 7.53 -3.16 -5.16
C LEU A 248 8.58 -4.23 -5.46
N TYR A 249 9.04 -4.29 -6.71
CA TYR A 249 10.06 -5.24 -7.13
C TYR A 249 11.41 -4.97 -6.45
N ALA A 250 11.80 -3.70 -6.30
CA ALA A 250 12.99 -3.31 -5.54
C ALA A 250 12.87 -3.72 -4.07
N GLY A 251 11.73 -3.50 -3.42
CA GLY A 251 11.46 -3.97 -2.07
C GLY A 251 11.60 -5.49 -1.94
N TYR A 252 11.05 -6.25 -2.91
CA TYR A 252 11.22 -7.69 -2.99
C TYR A 252 12.70 -8.12 -3.10
N LEU A 253 13.46 -7.50 -4.00
CA LEU A 253 14.89 -7.77 -4.18
C LEU A 253 15.72 -7.39 -2.96
N LEU A 254 15.39 -6.29 -2.28
CA LEU A 254 16.10 -5.83 -1.08
C LEU A 254 15.86 -6.74 0.12
N LEU A 255 14.71 -7.40 0.22
CA LEU A 255 14.42 -8.28 1.35
C LEU A 255 14.95 -9.71 1.15
N ARG A 256 15.06 -10.18 -0.10
CA ARG A 256 15.47 -11.56 -0.43
C ARG A 256 16.85 -11.98 0.16
N PRO A 257 17.94 -11.19 0.05
CA PRO A 257 19.28 -11.63 0.46
C PRO A 257 19.64 -11.31 1.93
N MET A 258 18.75 -10.73 2.73
CA MET A 258 19.12 -10.24 4.06
C MET A 258 19.48 -11.36 5.05
N ALA A 259 20.74 -11.57 5.40
CA ALA A 259 21.08 -12.46 6.52
C ALA A 259 20.40 -11.98 7.83
N LEU A 260 19.80 -12.90 8.59
CA LEU A 260 19.33 -12.58 9.93
C LEU A 260 20.55 -12.44 10.84
N LYS A 261 20.62 -11.37 11.62
CA LYS A 261 21.54 -11.35 12.75
C LYS A 261 21.10 -12.44 13.74
N PRO A 262 22.03 -13.26 14.28
CA PRO A 262 21.72 -14.18 15.36
C PRO A 262 21.01 -13.44 16.50
N ALA A 263 20.02 -14.06 17.14
CA ALA A 263 19.50 -13.53 18.38
C ALA A 263 20.67 -13.40 19.35
N LYS A 264 20.89 -12.20 19.91
CA LYS A 264 21.82 -12.06 21.04
C LYS A 264 21.20 -12.85 22.18
N GLY A 265 21.76 -14.02 22.47
CA GLY A 265 21.47 -14.78 23.68
C GLY A 265 22.03 -14.09 24.91
#